data_AF-A0A0V8HN41-F1
#
_entry.id   AF-A0A0V8HN41-F1
#
_cell.length_a   1.000
_cell.length_b   1.000
_cell.length_c   1.000
_cell.angle_alpha   90.00
_cell.angle_beta   90.00
_cell.angle_gamma   90.00
#
_symmetry.space_group_name_H-M   'P 1'
#
loop_
_entity.id
_entity.type
_entity.pdbx_description
1 polymer ?
#
loop_
_entity_poly.entity_id
_entity_poly.type
_entity_poly.pdbx_seq_one_letter_code
_entity_poly.pdbx_strand_id
1 'polypeptide(L)'
;MHDSIRGFEDWTDQATKQMLQNLIERKQKFDRAKKMHVSILWLSVFTAFCFLYYLAKSVLGPYSYSFGAMFSVYVSQSVHLYLTVFIGGLFGAVKVLHQLKEKKEKEYQDLRKEIIDRSKDLWKEDAWKKRHEVFDKMKSQFDINLYHGSK
;
A
#
# COMPACT_ATOMS: atom_id res chain seq x y z
N MET A 1 22.03 -9.78 -0.42
CA MET A 1 21.34 -11.01 0.03
C MET A 1 20.99 -10.78 1.49
N HIS A 2 19.71 -10.65 1.83
CA HIS A 2 19.28 -10.31 3.20
C HIS A 2 19.73 -11.40 4.18
N ASP A 3 20.43 -11.02 5.25
CA ASP A 3 20.96 -11.89 6.32
C ASP A 3 19.88 -12.75 7.03
N SER A 4 18.59 -12.43 6.79
CA SER A 4 17.44 -13.09 7.41
C SER A 4 17.17 -14.51 6.94
N ILE A 5 17.83 -14.98 5.86
CA ILE A 5 17.56 -16.31 5.26
C ILE A 5 18.53 -17.40 5.75
N ARG A 6 19.68 -17.02 6.35
CA ARG A 6 20.66 -17.98 6.91
C ARG A 6 20.06 -18.94 7.95
N GLY A 7 18.99 -18.54 8.63
CA GLY A 7 18.30 -19.38 9.60
C GLY A 7 17.42 -20.51 9.03
N PHE A 8 17.32 -20.66 7.70
CA PHE A 8 16.56 -21.74 7.05
C PHE A 8 17.46 -22.83 6.45
N GLU A 9 18.78 -22.77 6.69
CA GLU A 9 19.79 -23.51 5.91
C GLU A 9 19.66 -25.03 6.00
N ASP A 10 19.29 -25.60 7.15
CA ASP A 10 19.47 -27.04 7.40
C ASP A 10 18.34 -27.98 6.94
N TRP A 11 17.12 -27.50 6.66
CA TRP A 11 15.98 -28.40 6.36
C TRP A 11 15.01 -27.89 5.30
N THR A 12 15.39 -26.85 4.56
CA THR A 12 14.53 -26.25 3.51
C THR A 12 15.25 -26.26 2.17
N ASP A 13 14.61 -26.81 1.14
CA ASP A 13 15.17 -26.85 -0.21
C ASP A 13 15.36 -25.44 -0.80
N GLN A 14 16.22 -25.32 -1.80
CA GLN A 14 16.54 -24.04 -2.43
C GLN A 14 15.32 -23.41 -3.14
N ALA A 15 14.45 -24.20 -3.76
CA ALA A 15 13.23 -23.72 -4.40
C ALA A 15 12.25 -23.14 -3.38
N THR A 16 12.02 -23.82 -2.26
CA THR A 16 11.17 -23.33 -1.16
C THR A 16 11.75 -22.04 -0.56
N LYS A 17 13.07 -21.95 -0.37
CA LYS A 17 13.74 -20.71 0.06
C LYS A 17 13.46 -19.55 -0.89
N GLN A 18 13.57 -19.78 -2.20
CA GLN A 18 13.30 -18.77 -3.21
C GLN A 18 11.82 -18.34 -3.23
N MET A 19 10.88 -19.28 -3.04
CA MET A 19 9.45 -18.97 -2.90
C MET A 19 9.16 -18.11 -1.66
N LEU A 20 9.75 -18.44 -0.51
CA LEU A 20 9.61 -17.67 0.72
C LEU A 20 10.22 -16.27 0.61
N GLN A 21 11.40 -16.16 -0.02
CA GLN A 21 12.02 -14.86 -0.29
C GLN A 21 11.12 -14.00 -1.19
N ASN A 22 10.60 -14.58 -2.28
CA ASN A 22 9.65 -13.90 -3.15
C ASN A 22 8.40 -13.43 -2.39
N LEU A 23 7.91 -14.22 -1.43
CA LEU A 23 6.79 -13.84 -0.57
C LEU A 23 7.12 -12.63 0.32
N ILE A 24 8.30 -12.62 0.94
CA ILE A 24 8.78 -11.48 1.75
C ILE A 24 8.89 -10.22 0.88
N GLU A 25 9.52 -10.32 -0.29
CA GLU A 25 9.69 -9.19 -1.20
C GLU A 25 8.34 -8.62 -1.67
N ARG A 26 7.38 -9.50 -1.98
CA ARG A 26 6.01 -9.08 -2.36
C ARG A 26 5.29 -8.40 -1.18
N LYS A 27 5.41 -8.92 0.04
CA LYS A 27 4.86 -8.26 1.23
C LYS A 27 5.44 -6.85 1.41
N GLN A 28 6.76 -6.70 1.34
CA GLN A 28 7.41 -5.39 1.49
C GLN A 28 6.97 -4.40 0.42
N LYS A 29 6.82 -4.86 -0.84
CA LYS A 29 6.29 -4.02 -1.93
C LYS A 29 4.85 -3.60 -1.68
N PHE A 30 3.99 -4.50 -1.20
CA PHE A 30 2.62 -4.20 -0.80
C PHE A 30 2.58 -3.19 0.37
N ASP A 31 3.34 -3.42 1.44
CA ASP A 31 3.37 -2.53 2.60
C ASP A 31 3.87 -1.13 2.24
N ARG A 32 4.86 -1.03 1.34
CA ARG A 32 5.32 0.26 0.81
C ARG A 32 4.24 0.96 0.00
N ALA A 33 3.54 0.24 -0.88
CA ALA A 33 2.43 0.80 -1.66
C ALA A 33 1.27 1.25 -0.75
N LYS A 34 0.94 0.47 0.28
CA LYS A 34 -0.06 0.80 1.29
C LYS A 34 0.30 2.07 2.04
N LYS A 35 1.53 2.18 2.55
CA LYS A 35 2.01 3.39 3.25
C LYS A 35 1.96 4.61 2.33
N MET A 36 2.48 4.49 1.11
CA MET A 36 2.49 5.59 0.14
C MET A 36 1.06 6.05 -0.22
N HIS A 37 0.14 5.12 -0.46
CA HIS A 37 -1.27 5.46 -0.72
C HIS A 37 -1.89 6.23 0.45
N VAL A 38 -1.70 5.76 1.69
CA VAL A 38 -2.24 6.43 2.89
C VAL A 38 -1.61 7.80 3.08
N SER A 39 -0.29 7.94 2.90
CA SER A 39 0.40 9.23 2.99
C SER A 39 -0.12 10.24 1.96
N ILE A 40 -0.27 9.84 0.70
CA ILE A 40 -0.76 10.72 -0.37
C ILE A 40 -2.24 11.06 -0.17
N LEU A 41 -3.05 10.12 0.34
CA LEU A 41 -4.45 10.38 0.68
C LEU A 41 -4.57 11.44 1.79
N TRP A 42 -3.78 11.32 2.86
CA TRP A 42 -3.79 12.34 3.91
C TRP A 42 -3.27 13.68 3.41
N LEU A 43 -2.23 13.69 2.58
CA LEU A 43 -1.73 14.90 1.94
C LEU A 43 -2.80 15.56 1.06
N SER A 44 -3.55 14.79 0.26
CA SER A 44 -4.60 15.32 -0.60
C SER A 44 -5.76 15.91 0.21
N VAL A 45 -6.19 15.23 1.27
CA VAL A 45 -7.24 15.71 2.16
C VAL A 45 -6.82 16.99 2.87
N PHE A 46 -5.60 17.02 3.43
CA PHE A 46 -5.07 18.20 4.11
C PHE A 46 -4.92 19.40 3.16
N THR A 47 -4.40 19.17 1.95
CA THR A 47 -4.25 20.22 0.93
C THR A 47 -5.61 20.76 0.49
N ALA A 48 -6.58 19.88 0.25
CA ALA A 48 -7.95 20.28 -0.09
C ALA A 48 -8.60 21.09 1.04
N PHE A 49 -8.44 20.68 2.29
CA PHE A 49 -8.95 21.41 3.45
C PHE A 49 -8.34 22.81 3.56
N CYS A 50 -7.01 22.94 3.45
CA CYS A 50 -6.33 24.23 3.48
C CYS A 50 -6.79 25.15 2.34
N PHE A 51 -6.97 24.59 1.14
CA PHE A 51 -7.45 25.35 -0.02
C PHE A 51 -8.89 25.84 0.17
N LEU A 52 -9.78 24.98 0.67
CA LEU A 52 -11.17 25.37 0.97
C LEU A 52 -11.22 26.45 2.05
N TYR A 53 -10.40 26.34 3.10
CA TYR A 53 -10.29 27.37 4.13
C TYR A 53 -9.79 28.71 3.55
N TYR A 54 -8.78 28.67 2.69
CA TYR A 54 -8.27 29.86 2.00
C TYR A 54 -9.33 30.52 1.11
N LEU A 55 -10.07 29.73 0.32
CA LEU A 55 -11.20 30.24 -0.49
C LEU A 55 -12.32 30.80 0.39
N ALA A 56 -12.61 30.17 1.52
CA ALA A 56 -13.63 30.66 2.43
C ALA A 56 -13.32 32.04 2.99
N LYS A 57 -12.06 32.30 3.34
CA LYS A 57 -11.62 33.62 3.82
C LYS A 57 -11.50 34.65 2.71
N SER A 58 -10.95 34.27 1.56
CA SER A 58 -10.56 35.22 0.51
C SER A 58 -11.70 35.53 -0.47
N VAL A 59 -12.62 34.58 -0.68
CA VAL A 59 -13.69 34.67 -1.68
C VAL A 59 -15.06 34.66 -1.03
N LEU A 60 -15.37 33.63 -0.21
CA LEU A 60 -16.73 33.47 0.33
C LEU A 60 -17.10 34.56 1.34
N GLY A 61 -16.19 34.98 2.21
CA GLY A 61 -16.44 36.08 3.17
C GLY A 61 -16.82 37.40 2.49
N PRO A 62 -15.91 38.02 1.71
CA PRO A 62 -16.12 39.34 1.14
C PRO A 62 -17.14 39.39 -0.02
N TYR A 63 -17.31 38.29 -0.76
CA TYR A 63 -18.19 38.23 -1.94
C TYR A 63 -19.42 37.33 -1.76
N SER A 64 -19.80 37.05 -0.50
CA SER A 64 -20.96 36.22 -0.10
C SER A 64 -22.29 36.60 -0.76
N TYR A 65 -22.43 37.86 -1.20
CA TYR A 65 -23.66 38.44 -1.74
C TYR A 65 -24.02 37.97 -3.16
N SER A 66 -23.06 37.47 -3.96
CA SER A 66 -23.33 37.03 -5.34
C SER A 66 -22.36 35.95 -5.81
N PHE A 67 -22.92 34.83 -6.30
CA PHE A 67 -22.14 33.74 -6.91
C PHE A 67 -21.31 34.22 -8.11
N GLY A 68 -21.84 35.14 -8.92
CA GLY A 68 -21.11 35.69 -10.07
C GLY A 68 -19.87 36.48 -9.66
N ALA A 69 -19.95 37.24 -8.55
CA ALA A 69 -18.80 37.96 -8.00
C ALA A 69 -17.74 36.99 -7.46
N MET A 70 -18.15 35.94 -6.75
CA MET A 70 -17.23 34.88 -6.28
C MET A 70 -16.51 34.21 -7.44
N PHE A 71 -17.24 33.81 -8.48
CA PHE A 71 -16.66 33.13 -9.64
C PHE A 71 -15.68 34.04 -10.40
N SER A 72 -16.03 35.32 -10.57
CA SER A 72 -15.15 36.30 -11.22
C SER A 72 -13.83 36.45 -10.47
N VAL A 73 -13.87 36.62 -9.14
CA VAL A 73 -12.66 36.71 -8.31
C VAL A 73 -11.84 35.42 -8.37
N TYR A 74 -12.50 34.26 -8.29
CA TYR A 74 -11.86 32.96 -8.38
C TYR A 74 -11.08 32.75 -9.69
N VAL A 75 -11.69 33.07 -10.82
CA VAL A 75 -11.06 32.90 -12.15
C VAL A 75 -10.06 34.01 -12.44
N SER A 76 -10.21 35.20 -11.83
CA SER A 76 -9.31 36.33 -12.04
C SER A 76 -7.87 36.08 -11.55
N GLN A 77 -7.68 35.23 -10.53
CA GLN A 77 -6.35 34.86 -10.07
C GLN A 77 -5.96 33.48 -10.56
N SER A 78 -4.98 33.42 -11.45
CA SER A 78 -4.46 32.17 -12.03
C SER A 78 -4.00 31.16 -10.96
N VAL A 79 -3.58 31.63 -9.78
CA VAL A 79 -3.17 30.79 -8.64
C VAL A 79 -4.30 29.84 -8.20
N HIS A 80 -5.55 30.29 -8.17
CA HIS A 80 -6.68 29.43 -7.80
C HIS A 80 -6.87 28.28 -8.80
N LEU A 81 -6.72 28.56 -10.09
CA LEU A 81 -6.84 27.57 -11.16
C LEU A 81 -5.72 26.53 -11.08
N TYR A 82 -4.47 26.95 -10.89
CA TYR A 82 -3.35 26.03 -10.71
C TYR A 82 -3.53 25.13 -9.49
N LEU A 83 -3.97 25.68 -8.35
CA LEU A 83 -4.25 24.90 -7.14
C LEU A 83 -5.39 23.89 -7.35
N THR A 84 -6.42 24.26 -8.12
CA THR A 84 -7.53 23.36 -8.46
C THR A 84 -7.04 22.17 -9.26
N VAL A 85 -6.26 22.44 -10.32
CA VAL A 85 -5.69 21.39 -11.17
C VAL A 85 -4.74 20.50 -10.36
N PHE A 86 -3.92 21.10 -9.49
CA PHE A 86 -3.02 20.36 -8.61
C PHE A 86 -3.78 19.43 -7.66
N ILE A 87 -4.84 19.91 -6.99
CA ILE A 87 -5.68 19.10 -6.10
C ILE A 87 -6.38 17.98 -6.90
N GLY A 88 -6.94 18.30 -8.08
CA GLY A 88 -7.52 17.30 -8.97
C GLY A 88 -6.51 16.21 -9.36
N GLY A 89 -5.26 16.62 -9.66
CA GLY A 89 -4.15 15.72 -9.94
C GLY A 89 -3.79 14.84 -8.73
N LEU A 90 -3.76 15.38 -7.52
CA LEU A 90 -3.54 14.62 -6.29
C LEU A 90 -4.62 13.56 -6.08
N PHE A 91 -5.90 13.90 -6.24
CA PHE A 91 -7.00 12.93 -6.15
C PHE A 91 -6.90 11.85 -7.23
N GLY A 92 -6.51 12.22 -8.46
CA GLY A 92 -6.19 11.27 -9.52
C GLY A 92 -5.04 10.32 -9.12
N ALA A 93 -3.97 10.86 -8.54
CA ALA A 93 -2.84 10.08 -8.06
C ALA A 93 -3.24 9.10 -6.94
N VAL A 94 -4.09 9.52 -6.00
CA VAL A 94 -4.65 8.64 -4.95
C VAL A 94 -5.34 7.43 -5.58
N LYS A 95 -6.14 7.62 -6.62
CA LYS A 95 -6.83 6.53 -7.33
C LYS A 95 -5.85 5.57 -8.02
N VAL A 96 -4.83 6.08 -8.69
CA VAL A 96 -3.80 5.25 -9.34
C VAL A 96 -3.02 4.45 -8.29
N LEU A 97 -2.62 5.09 -7.19
CA LEU A 97 -1.92 4.43 -6.09
C LEU A 97 -2.78 3.36 -5.41
N HIS A 98 -4.09 3.60 -5.31
CA HIS A 98 -5.03 2.60 -4.80
C HIS A 98 -5.03 1.33 -5.67
N GLN A 99 -5.15 1.49 -6.99
CA GLN A 99 -5.12 0.35 -7.93
C GLN A 99 -3.79 -0.41 -7.87
N LEU A 100 -2.66 0.31 -7.75
CA LEU A 100 -1.34 -0.30 -7.59
C LEU A 100 -1.25 -1.10 -6.28
N LYS A 101 -1.78 -0.55 -5.18
CA LYS A 101 -1.86 -1.24 -3.89
C LYS A 101 -2.67 -2.52 -4.02
N GLU A 102 -3.87 -2.47 -4.61
CA GLU A 102 -4.74 -3.66 -4.78
C GLU A 102 -4.07 -4.75 -5.62
N LYS A 103 -3.40 -4.35 -6.72
CA LYS A 103 -2.63 -5.31 -7.54
C LYS A 103 -1.53 -5.99 -6.72
N LYS A 104 -0.77 -5.24 -5.93
CA LYS A 104 0.30 -5.77 -5.08
C LYS A 104 -0.24 -6.65 -3.96
N GLU A 105 -1.39 -6.29 -3.40
CA GLU A 105 -2.10 -7.10 -2.40
C GLU A 105 -2.50 -8.46 -2.97
N LYS A 106 -3.09 -8.47 -4.16
CA LYS A 106 -3.47 -9.70 -4.86
C LYS A 106 -2.25 -10.58 -5.16
N GLU A 107 -1.19 -10.01 -5.75
CA GLU A 107 0.05 -10.75 -6.04
C GLU A 107 0.70 -11.37 -4.80
N TYR A 108 0.58 -10.71 -3.64
CA TYR A 108 1.04 -11.21 -2.34
C TYR A 108 0.14 -12.34 -1.82
N GLN A 109 -1.19 -12.13 -1.81
CA GLN A 109 -2.14 -13.10 -1.29
C GLN A 109 -2.17 -14.38 -2.14
N ASP A 110 -2.06 -14.26 -3.46
CA ASP A 110 -2.04 -15.41 -4.37
C ASP A 110 -0.81 -16.28 -4.11
N LEU A 111 0.39 -15.68 -3.98
CA LEU A 111 1.61 -16.43 -3.66
C LEU A 111 1.56 -17.04 -2.25
N ARG A 112 1.00 -16.30 -1.28
CA ARG A 112 0.80 -16.81 0.08
C ARG A 112 -0.11 -18.04 0.07
N LYS A 113 -1.22 -18.00 -0.67
CA LYS A 113 -2.14 -19.13 -0.84
C LYS A 113 -1.46 -20.31 -1.51
N GLU A 114 -0.70 -20.07 -2.59
CA GLU A 114 0.07 -21.11 -3.28
C GLU A 114 1.04 -21.84 -2.34
N ILE A 115 1.78 -21.10 -1.49
CA ILE A 115 2.71 -21.70 -0.52
C ILE A 115 1.98 -22.53 0.55
N ILE A 116 0.81 -22.09 1.00
CA ILE A 116 0.01 -22.82 1.98
C ILE A 116 -0.55 -24.11 1.35
N ASP A 117 -1.07 -24.03 0.13
CA ASP A 117 -1.66 -25.16 -0.59
C ASP A 117 -0.60 -26.22 -0.91
N ARG A 118 0.56 -25.77 -1.43
CA ARG A 118 1.72 -26.63 -1.72
C ARG A 118 2.58 -26.97 -0.51
N SER A 119 2.16 -26.61 0.70
CA SER A 119 2.99 -26.82 1.90
C SER A 119 3.38 -28.29 2.09
N LYS A 120 2.49 -29.23 1.79
CA LYS A 120 2.78 -30.68 1.88
C LYS A 120 3.84 -31.13 0.87
N ASP A 121 3.92 -30.48 -0.29
CA ASP A 121 4.89 -30.80 -1.33
C ASP A 121 6.25 -30.14 -1.08
N LEU A 122 6.24 -28.92 -0.52
CA LEU A 122 7.44 -28.13 -0.20
C LEU A 122 8.23 -28.72 0.97
N TRP A 123 7.53 -29.27 1.98
CA TRP A 123 8.16 -29.90 3.14
C TRP A 123 7.81 -31.38 3.21
N LYS A 124 8.72 -32.24 2.74
CA LYS A 124 8.57 -33.70 2.78
C LYS A 124 9.21 -34.30 4.03
N GLU A 125 8.65 -35.40 4.52
CA GLU A 125 9.21 -36.22 5.60
C GLU A 125 9.57 -35.41 6.86
N ASP A 126 10.83 -35.46 7.30
CA ASP A 126 11.28 -34.78 8.51
C ASP A 126 11.21 -33.25 8.44
N ALA A 127 11.25 -32.67 7.24
CA ALA A 127 11.06 -31.24 7.04
C ALA A 127 9.62 -30.79 7.36
N TRP A 128 8.63 -31.68 7.18
CA TRP A 128 7.23 -31.41 7.52
C TRP A 128 7.04 -31.16 9.01
N LYS A 129 7.76 -31.92 9.85
CA LYS A 129 7.72 -31.78 11.32
C LYS A 129 8.27 -30.42 11.75
N LYS A 130 9.29 -29.89 11.05
CA LYS A 130 9.94 -28.60 11.35
C LYS A 130 9.35 -27.38 10.64
N ARG A 131 8.31 -27.54 9.80
CA ARG A 131 7.72 -26.41 9.04
C ARG A 131 7.16 -25.30 9.93
N HIS A 132 6.72 -25.64 11.14
CA HIS A 132 6.18 -24.68 12.10
C HIS A 132 7.23 -23.64 12.50
N GLU A 133 8.51 -24.02 12.60
CA GLU A 133 9.61 -23.09 12.85
C GLU A 133 9.74 -22.04 11.74
N VAL A 134 9.53 -22.46 10.47
CA VAL A 134 9.52 -21.54 9.33
C VAL A 134 8.32 -20.60 9.42
N PHE A 135 7.15 -21.13 9.74
CA PHE A 135 5.92 -20.34 9.83
C PHE A 135 5.99 -19.33 10.99
N ASP A 136 6.58 -19.72 12.11
CA ASP A 136 6.79 -18.85 13.26
C ASP A 136 7.82 -17.76 12.98
N LYS A 137 8.92 -18.08 12.29
CA LYS A 137 9.87 -17.05 11.81
C LYS A 137 9.21 -16.08 10.84
N MET A 138 8.42 -16.58 9.89
CA MET A 138 7.68 -15.74 8.93
C MET A 138 6.67 -14.82 9.61
N LYS A 139 5.97 -15.32 10.64
CA LYS A 139 5.00 -14.53 11.42
C LYS A 139 5.70 -13.52 12.32
N SER A 140 6.76 -13.90 13.03
CA SER A 140 7.44 -13.02 13.99
C SER A 140 8.27 -11.93 13.32
N GLN A 141 9.03 -12.26 12.27
CA GLN A 141 9.97 -11.31 11.64
C GLN A 141 9.31 -10.49 10.53
N PHE A 142 8.37 -11.07 9.81
CA PHE A 142 7.76 -10.45 8.62
C PHE A 142 6.25 -10.24 8.76
N ASP A 143 5.63 -10.63 9.87
CA ASP A 143 4.18 -10.54 10.08
C ASP A 143 3.39 -11.30 8.98
N ILE A 144 3.98 -12.39 8.45
CA ILE A 144 3.35 -13.25 7.44
C ILE A 144 2.84 -14.50 8.13
N ASN A 145 1.52 -14.62 8.27
CA ASN A 145 0.92 -15.84 8.79
C ASN A 145 0.87 -16.92 7.69
N LEU A 146 1.40 -18.12 7.90
CA LEU A 146 1.29 -19.24 6.95
C LEU A 146 0.43 -20.42 7.48
N TYR A 147 -0.13 -20.29 8.68
CA TYR A 147 -0.90 -21.37 9.32
C TYR A 147 -2.32 -21.51 8.76
N HIS A 148 -2.89 -20.42 8.25
CA HIS A 148 -4.28 -20.40 7.80
C HIS A 148 -4.35 -19.81 6.41
N GLY A 149 -4.90 -20.55 5.45
CA GLY A 149 -5.43 -19.93 4.24
C GLY A 149 -6.52 -18.95 4.67
N SER A 150 -6.41 -17.67 4.31
CA SER A 150 -7.56 -16.78 4.49
C SER A 150 -8.69 -17.36 3.65
N LYS A 151 -9.87 -17.55 4.28
CA LYS A 151 -11.12 -17.66 3.52
C LYS A 151 -11.30 -16.41 2.67
#